data_AF-A0A2X1PL51-F1
#
_entry.id   AF-A0A2X1PL51-F1
#
_cell.length_a   1.000
_cell.length_b   1.000
_cell.length_c   1.000
_cell.angle_alpha   90.00
_cell.angle_beta   90.00
_cell.angle_gamma   90.00
#
_symmetry.space_group_name_H-M   'P 1'
#
loop_
_entity.id
_entity.type
_entity.pdbx_description
1 polymer ?
#
loop_
_entity_poly.entity_id
_entity_poly.type
_entity_poly.pdbx_seq_one_letter_code
_entity_poly.pdbx_strand_id
1 'polypeptide(L)'
;MAYSIEEEQEINQLKDWWKENGKTIIVAFILGVGGMFGWRYWQAHQAEQIAQASAQYDTLINSVQQDEQAKKANIEQFVQANSKTAYAVFALLDEAKKATEKQDFSAAEANLNQALTQSQDEVLTSIVALRLSAVQFQLGQLDNALSTLKPSERRKF
;
A
#
# COMPACT_ATOMS: atom_id res chain seq x y z
N MET A 1 -61.27 16.93 11.15
CA MET A 1 -60.94 16.84 9.71
C MET A 1 -61.07 15.37 9.35
N ALA A 2 -62.01 15.02 8.48
CA ALA A 2 -62.17 13.65 7.99
C ALA A 2 -61.22 13.49 6.80
N TYR A 3 -60.33 12.51 6.86
CA TYR A 3 -59.44 12.15 5.77
C TYR A 3 -60.28 11.67 4.58
N SER A 4 -59.88 12.02 3.35
CA SER A 4 -60.59 11.60 2.15
C SER A 4 -60.39 10.09 1.89
N ILE A 5 -61.31 9.44 1.16
CA ILE A 5 -61.22 8.00 0.85
C ILE A 5 -59.94 7.67 0.06
N GLU A 6 -59.43 8.62 -0.73
CA GLU A 6 -58.14 8.51 -1.43
C GLU A 6 -56.97 8.48 -0.45
N GLU A 7 -56.96 9.34 0.57
CA GLU A 7 -55.90 9.37 1.59
C GLU A 7 -55.82 8.06 2.39
N GLU A 8 -56.95 7.41 2.68
CA GLU A 8 -56.96 6.08 3.32
C GLU A 8 -56.38 4.97 2.42
N GLN A 9 -56.66 5.02 1.12
CA GLN A 9 -56.15 4.02 0.17
C GLN A 9 -54.64 4.12 -0.03
N GLU A 10 -54.09 5.33 -0.12
CA GLU A 10 -52.64 5.55 -0.25
C GLU A 10 -51.87 5.05 0.98
N ILE A 11 -52.38 5.33 2.18
CA ILE A 11 -51.76 4.89 3.44
C ILE A 11 -51.76 3.36 3.55
N ASN A 12 -52.83 2.70 3.13
CA ASN A 12 -52.91 1.24 3.17
C ASN A 12 -51.94 0.59 2.17
N GLN A 13 -51.82 1.13 0.95
CA GLN A 13 -50.85 0.66 -0.04
C GLN A 13 -49.40 0.80 0.46
N LEU A 14 -49.06 1.93 1.10
CA LEU A 14 -47.73 2.12 1.68
C LEU A 14 -47.45 1.15 2.83
N LYS A 15 -48.44 0.89 3.69
CA LYS A 15 -48.32 -0.08 4.79
C LYS A 15 -48.06 -1.49 4.27
N ASP A 16 -48.77 -1.91 3.24
CA ASP A 16 -48.61 -3.25 2.68
C ASP A 16 -47.28 -3.38 1.93
N TRP A 17 -46.87 -2.37 1.17
CA TRP A 17 -45.53 -2.32 0.57
C TRP A 17 -44.42 -2.41 1.61
N TRP A 18 -44.56 -1.72 2.75
CA TRP A 18 -43.59 -1.81 3.85
C TRP A 18 -43.57 -3.17 4.54
N LYS A 19 -44.73 -3.81 4.74
CA LYS A 19 -44.78 -5.17 5.27
C LYS A 19 -44.07 -6.17 4.35
N GLU A 20 -44.20 -5.99 3.04
CA GLU A 20 -43.56 -6.83 2.04
C GLU A 20 -42.05 -6.56 1.91
N ASN A 21 -41.62 -5.29 1.89
CA ASN A 21 -40.26 -4.90 1.52
C ASN A 21 -39.39 -4.41 2.69
N GLY A 22 -39.98 -4.10 3.84
CA GLY A 22 -39.29 -3.47 4.97
C GLY A 22 -38.09 -4.26 5.48
N LYS A 23 -38.18 -5.60 5.48
CA LYS A 23 -37.03 -6.47 5.83
C LYS A 23 -35.86 -6.29 4.87
N THR A 24 -36.12 -6.25 3.56
CA THR A 24 -35.10 -6.05 2.53
C THR A 24 -34.45 -4.68 2.64
N ILE A 25 -35.24 -3.64 2.90
CA ILE A 25 -34.73 -2.26 3.09
C ILE A 25 -33.84 -2.18 4.32
N ILE A 26 -34.24 -2.80 5.45
CA ILE A 26 -33.42 -2.84 6.67
C ILE A 26 -32.10 -3.56 6.40
N VAL A 27 -32.12 -4.70 5.71
CA VAL A 27 -30.90 -5.44 5.35
C VAL A 27 -30.01 -4.59 4.44
N ALA A 28 -30.57 -3.96 3.40
CA ALA A 28 -29.83 -3.08 2.51
C ALA A 28 -29.21 -1.88 3.25
N PHE A 29 -29.95 -1.30 4.20
CA PHE A 29 -29.47 -0.21 5.03
C PHE A 29 -28.29 -0.65 5.92
N ILE A 30 -28.42 -1.79 6.62
CA ILE A 30 -27.35 -2.34 7.46
C ILE A 30 -26.11 -2.65 6.63
N LEU A 31 -26.27 -3.25 5.44
CA LEU A 31 -25.16 -3.54 4.54
C LEU A 31 -24.50 -2.26 4.03
N GLY A 32 -25.29 -1.25 3.65
CA GLY A 32 -24.76 0.04 3.18
C GLY A 32 -23.97 0.77 4.26
N VAL A 33 -24.55 0.89 5.46
CA VAL A 33 -23.91 1.55 6.60
C VAL A 33 -22.70 0.76 7.09
N GLY A 34 -22.84 -0.56 7.24
CA GLY A 34 -21.75 -1.45 7.65
C GLY A 34 -20.58 -1.43 6.67
N GLY A 35 -20.85 -1.46 5.36
CA GLY A 35 -19.84 -1.35 4.32
C GLY A 35 -19.11 0.01 4.36
N MET A 36 -19.85 1.11 4.53
CA MET A 36 -19.26 2.45 4.65
C MET A 36 -18.34 2.56 5.86
N PHE A 37 -18.78 2.16 7.06
CA PHE A 37 -17.95 2.22 8.26
C PHE A 37 -16.77 1.25 8.19
N GLY A 38 -16.95 0.05 7.64
CA GLY A 38 -15.88 -0.91 7.42
C GLY A 38 -14.77 -0.35 6.51
N TRP A 39 -15.15 0.26 5.38
CA TRP A 39 -14.19 0.89 4.47
C TRP A 39 -13.47 2.07 5.12
N ARG A 40 -14.19 2.95 5.84
CA ARG A 40 -13.57 4.08 6.54
C ARG A 40 -12.62 3.65 7.64
N TYR A 41 -12.98 2.62 8.41
CA TYR A 41 -12.11 2.06 9.45
C TYR A 41 -10.83 1.50 8.84
N TRP A 42 -10.94 0.72 7.75
CA TRP A 42 -9.79 0.19 7.04
C TRP A 42 -8.87 1.28 6.51
N GLN A 43 -9.43 2.33 5.89
CA GLN A 43 -8.66 3.46 5.38
C GLN A 43 -7.95 4.24 6.50
N ALA A 44 -8.64 4.49 7.62
CA ALA A 44 -8.03 5.14 8.79
C ALA A 44 -6.89 4.31 9.36
N HIS A 45 -7.08 2.99 9.46
CA HIS A 45 -6.03 2.08 9.93
C HIS A 45 -4.81 2.05 9.00
N GLN A 46 -5.02 2.14 7.69
CA GLN A 46 -3.91 2.23 6.72
C GLN A 46 -3.17 3.57 6.84
N ALA A 47 -3.89 4.69 7.01
CA ALA A 47 -3.28 6.00 7.20
C ALA A 47 -2.42 6.06 8.47
N GLU A 48 -2.93 5.49 9.57
CA GLU A 48 -2.20 5.39 10.84
C GLU A 48 -0.92 4.55 10.71
N GLN A 49 -1.00 3.40 10.04
CA GLN A 49 0.19 2.57 9.77
C GLN A 49 1.26 3.33 8.97
N ILE A 50 0.87 4.10 7.97
CA ILE A 50 1.81 4.91 7.18
C ILE A 50 2.44 6.01 8.05
N ALA A 51 1.67 6.68 8.90
CA ALA A 51 2.17 7.70 9.81
C ALA A 51 3.19 7.12 10.82
N GLN A 52 2.89 5.96 11.39
CA GLN A 52 3.79 5.25 12.30
C GLN A 52 5.07 4.79 11.59
N ALA A 53 4.94 4.23 10.39
CA ALA A 53 6.09 3.83 9.58
C ALA A 53 7.00 5.00 9.23
N SER A 54 6.42 6.19 8.95
CA SER A 54 7.20 7.43 8.74
C SER A 54 8.02 7.79 9.97
N ALA A 55 7.39 7.87 11.14
CA ALA A 55 8.07 8.26 12.38
C ALA A 55 9.18 7.26 12.77
N GLN A 56 8.93 5.97 12.58
CA GLN A 56 9.93 4.92 12.78
C GLN A 56 11.08 5.04 11.79
N TYR A 57 10.78 5.27 10.51
CA TYR A 57 11.79 5.50 9.46
C TYR A 57 12.69 6.68 9.79
N ASP A 58 12.11 7.83 10.15
CA ASP A 58 12.86 9.02 10.54
C ASP A 58 13.81 8.74 11.71
N THR A 59 13.33 7.98 12.71
CA THR A 59 14.16 7.57 13.85
C THR A 59 15.29 6.66 13.41
N LEU A 60 15.01 5.71 12.51
CA LEU A 60 15.96 4.73 12.02
C LEU A 60 17.09 5.37 11.20
N ILE A 61 16.76 6.27 10.27
CA ILE A 61 17.77 6.91 9.41
C ILE A 61 18.62 7.93 10.16
N ASN A 62 18.04 8.65 11.13
CA ASN A 62 18.74 9.64 11.93
C ASN A 62 19.48 9.04 13.14
N SER A 63 19.27 7.74 13.42
CA SER A 63 19.99 7.06 14.50
C SER A 63 21.49 6.99 14.19
N VAL A 64 22.28 7.50 15.15
CA VAL A 64 23.73 7.30 15.18
C VAL A 64 23.98 5.98 15.91
N GLN A 65 23.86 4.87 15.19
CA GLN A 65 24.32 3.57 15.68
C GLN A 65 25.80 3.41 15.33
N GLN A 66 26.64 3.20 16.36
CA GLN A 66 28.07 2.89 16.18
C GLN A 66 28.29 1.49 15.59
N ASP A 67 27.30 0.61 15.74
CA ASP A 67 27.31 -0.76 15.22
C ASP A 67 26.46 -0.85 13.94
N GLU A 68 27.15 -0.98 12.80
CA GLU A 68 26.55 -1.14 11.48
C GLU A 68 25.72 -2.43 11.35
N GLN A 69 26.08 -3.51 12.06
CA GLN A 69 25.35 -4.79 12.01
C GLN A 69 24.04 -4.67 12.78
N ALA A 70 24.06 -4.04 13.96
CA ALA A 70 22.85 -3.74 14.71
C ALA A 70 21.92 -2.79 13.94
N LYS A 71 22.48 -1.80 13.24
CA LYS A 71 21.70 -0.89 12.38
C LYS A 71 21.03 -1.64 11.23
N LYS A 72 21.77 -2.53 10.56
CA LYS A 72 21.22 -3.36 9.48
C LYS A 72 20.09 -4.27 9.97
N ALA A 73 20.25 -4.94 11.11
CA ALA A 73 19.21 -5.79 11.68
C ALA A 73 17.91 -5.00 12.01
N ASN A 74 18.06 -3.78 12.55
CA ASN A 74 16.93 -2.89 12.80
C ASN A 74 16.21 -2.48 11.51
N ILE A 75 16.97 -2.24 10.43
CA ILE A 75 16.39 -1.93 9.12
C ILE A 75 15.64 -3.13 8.55
N GLU A 76 16.21 -4.33 8.62
CA GLU A 76 15.56 -5.55 8.15
C GLU A 76 14.25 -5.81 8.92
N GLN A 77 14.25 -5.61 10.25
CA GLN A 77 13.04 -5.74 11.07
C GLN A 77 12.00 -4.67 10.70
N PHE A 78 12.42 -3.43 10.50
CA PHE A 78 11.54 -2.35 10.06
C PHE A 78 10.88 -2.66 8.71
N VAL A 79 11.66 -3.13 7.73
CA VAL A 79 11.17 -3.52 6.40
C VAL A 79 10.17 -4.66 6.48
N GLN A 80 10.43 -5.69 7.30
CA GLN A 80 9.51 -6.81 7.48
C GLN A 80 8.18 -6.35 8.09
N ALA A 81 8.23 -5.52 9.15
CA ALA A 81 7.06 -5.01 9.84
C ALA A 81 6.23 -4.06 8.96
N ASN A 82 6.87 -3.30 8.07
CA ASN A 82 6.24 -2.23 7.29
C ASN A 82 6.21 -2.50 5.79
N SER A 83 6.30 -3.78 5.37
CA SER A 83 6.43 -4.23 3.97
C SER A 83 5.35 -3.73 3.01
N LYS A 84 4.21 -3.24 3.52
CA LYS A 84 3.10 -2.66 2.76
C LYS A 84 3.14 -1.13 2.70
N THR A 85 4.25 -0.49 3.06
CA THR A 85 4.40 0.96 3.08
C THR A 85 5.53 1.41 2.16
N ALA A 86 5.42 2.64 1.64
CA ALA A 86 6.50 3.26 0.87
C ALA A 86 7.80 3.43 1.70
N TYR A 87 7.69 3.55 3.03
CA TYR A 87 8.85 3.71 3.91
C TYR A 87 9.72 2.45 3.98
N ALA A 88 9.15 1.25 3.90
CA ALA A 88 9.94 0.02 3.76
C ALA A 88 10.75 0.02 2.45
N VAL A 89 10.14 0.47 1.35
CA VAL A 89 10.83 0.64 0.06
C VAL A 89 11.95 1.68 0.17
N PHE A 90 11.72 2.81 0.84
CA PHE A 90 12.76 3.81 1.06
C PHE A 90 13.93 3.30 1.90
N ALA A 91 13.67 2.48 2.93
CA ALA A 91 14.71 1.83 3.71
C ALA A 91 15.56 0.86 2.86
N LEU A 92 14.92 0.05 2.01
CA LEU A 92 15.62 -0.84 1.08
C LEU A 92 16.43 -0.08 0.03
N LEU A 93 15.90 1.04 -0.47
CA LEU A 93 16.63 1.91 -1.40
C LEU A 93 17.87 2.54 -0.76
N ASP A 94 17.79 2.93 0.51
CA ASP A 94 18.92 3.45 1.28
C ASP A 94 19.99 2.37 1.50
N GLU A 95 19.59 1.15 1.89
CA GLU A 95 20.52 0.03 2.03
C GLU A 95 21.16 -0.38 0.70
N ALA A 96 20.40 -0.37 -0.40
CA ALA A 96 20.96 -0.62 -1.73
C ALA A 96 21.99 0.45 -2.13
N LYS A 97 21.75 1.71 -1.79
CA LYS A 97 22.71 2.80 -2.01
C LYS A 97 24.00 2.56 -1.22
N LYS A 98 23.92 2.27 0.07
CA LYS A 98 25.11 1.97 0.90
C LYS A 98 25.89 0.76 0.40
N ALA A 99 25.18 -0.29 -0.01
CA ALA A 99 25.81 -1.48 -0.61
C ALA A 99 26.56 -1.12 -1.91
N THR A 100 25.94 -0.30 -2.76
CA THR A 100 26.55 0.22 -3.99
C THR A 100 27.81 1.06 -3.70
N GLU A 101 27.77 1.94 -2.69
CA GLU A 101 28.92 2.75 -2.26
C GLU A 101 30.07 1.87 -1.73
N LYS A 102 29.75 0.74 -1.10
CA LYS A 102 30.70 -0.28 -0.65
C LYS A 102 31.12 -1.25 -1.78
N GLN A 103 30.66 -1.03 -3.01
CA GLN A 103 30.85 -1.90 -4.19
C GLN A 103 30.29 -3.33 -4.02
N ASP A 104 29.42 -3.55 -3.04
CA ASP A 104 28.69 -4.80 -2.85
C ASP A 104 27.42 -4.78 -3.70
N PHE A 105 27.61 -4.97 -5.01
CA PHE A 105 26.51 -4.96 -5.97
C PHE A 105 25.55 -6.13 -5.78
N SER A 106 25.99 -7.24 -5.19
CA SER A 106 25.13 -8.39 -4.90
C SER A 106 24.13 -8.06 -3.79
N ALA A 107 24.59 -7.43 -2.69
CA ALA A 107 23.69 -6.95 -1.65
C ALA A 107 22.76 -5.83 -2.16
N ALA A 108 23.27 -4.93 -3.02
CA ALA A 108 22.45 -3.90 -3.64
C ALA A 108 21.33 -4.50 -4.49
N GLU A 109 21.64 -5.52 -5.30
CA GLU A 109 20.66 -6.25 -6.10
C GLU A 109 19.59 -6.93 -5.23
N ALA A 110 19.98 -7.57 -4.13
CA ALA A 110 19.03 -8.22 -3.22
C ALA A 110 18.04 -7.22 -2.61
N ASN A 111 18.55 -6.10 -2.09
CA ASN A 111 17.71 -5.03 -1.53
C ASN A 111 16.77 -4.42 -2.56
N LEU A 112 17.24 -4.20 -3.79
CA LEU A 112 16.44 -3.62 -4.88
C LEU A 112 15.37 -4.58 -5.39
N ASN A 113 15.66 -5.89 -5.48
CA ASN A 113 14.65 -6.89 -5.78
C ASN A 113 13.55 -6.92 -4.71
N GLN A 114 13.92 -6.89 -3.43
CA GLN A 114 12.94 -6.80 -2.36
C GLN A 114 12.11 -5.51 -2.46
N ALA A 115 12.76 -4.38 -2.73
CA ALA A 115 12.09 -3.09 -2.91
C ALA A 115 11.08 -3.14 -4.07
N LEU A 116 11.42 -3.85 -5.16
CA LEU A 116 10.55 -3.99 -6.32
C LEU A 116 9.30 -4.80 -5.96
N THR A 117 9.45 -5.87 -5.18
CA THR A 117 8.32 -6.69 -4.72
C THR A 117 7.40 -5.99 -3.72
N GLN A 118 7.92 -5.03 -2.96
CA GLN A 118 7.16 -4.28 -1.94
C GLN A 118 6.58 -2.96 -2.45
N SER A 119 7.02 -2.49 -3.63
CA SER A 119 6.53 -1.26 -4.24
C SER A 119 5.09 -1.44 -4.70
N GLN A 120 4.19 -0.61 -4.19
CA GLN A 120 2.78 -0.55 -4.59
C GLN A 120 2.45 0.64 -5.49
N ASP A 121 3.31 1.66 -5.48
CA ASP A 121 3.18 2.86 -6.30
C ASP A 121 3.95 2.69 -7.62
N GLU A 122 3.35 3.13 -8.71
CA GLU A 122 3.92 2.98 -10.04
C GLU A 122 5.23 3.78 -10.20
N VAL A 123 5.29 5.00 -9.65
CA VAL A 123 6.49 5.84 -9.72
C VAL A 123 7.63 5.21 -8.92
N LEU A 124 7.36 4.72 -7.70
CA LEU A 124 8.35 3.98 -6.91
C LEU A 124 8.83 2.72 -7.63
N THR A 125 7.91 1.97 -8.23
CA THR A 125 8.23 0.75 -8.99
C THR A 125 9.18 1.08 -10.14
N SER A 126 8.90 2.14 -10.92
CA SER A 126 9.78 2.59 -12.00
C SER A 126 11.16 3.03 -11.51
N ILE A 127 11.23 3.76 -10.40
CA ILE A 127 12.52 4.20 -9.81
C ILE A 127 13.33 2.99 -9.35
N VAL A 128 12.70 2.03 -8.66
CA VAL A 128 13.37 0.82 -8.18
C VAL A 128 13.86 -0.02 -9.36
N ALA A 129 13.02 -0.24 -10.37
CA ALA A 129 13.38 -0.99 -11.58
C ALA A 129 14.58 -0.36 -12.31
N LEU A 130 14.57 0.97 -12.46
CA LEU A 130 15.70 1.70 -13.05
C LEU A 130 17.00 1.47 -12.26
N ARG A 131 16.97 1.61 -10.93
CA ARG A 131 18.15 1.41 -10.08
C ARG A 131 18.62 -0.04 -10.09
N LEU A 132 17.70 -1.00 -10.04
CA LEU A 132 18.01 -2.44 -10.10
C LEU A 132 18.71 -2.78 -11.42
N SER A 133 18.21 -2.26 -12.54
CA SER A 133 18.83 -2.49 -13.85
C SER A 133 20.26 -1.96 -13.94
N ALA A 134 20.55 -0.81 -13.30
CA ALA A 134 21.90 -0.26 -13.26
C ALA A 134 22.86 -1.14 -12.45
N VAL A 135 22.39 -1.69 -11.33
CA VAL A 135 23.17 -2.66 -10.53
C VAL A 135 23.38 -3.97 -11.29
N GLN A 136 22.35 -4.48 -11.96
CA GLN A 136 22.44 -5.68 -12.79
C GLN A 136 23.41 -5.49 -13.95
N PHE A 137 23.41 -4.33 -14.58
CA PHE A 137 24.39 -3.95 -15.59
C PHE A 137 25.82 -4.01 -15.03
N GLN A 138 26.04 -3.44 -13.85
CA GLN A 138 27.35 -3.46 -13.18
C GLN A 138 27.81 -4.89 -12.82
N LEU A 139 26.87 -5.79 -12.54
CA LEU A 139 27.11 -7.22 -12.32
C LEU A 139 27.31 -8.03 -13.62
N GLY A 140 27.21 -7.40 -14.80
CA GLY A 140 27.28 -8.07 -16.10
C GLY A 140 26.02 -8.84 -16.49
N GLN A 141 24.92 -8.70 -15.73
CA GLN A 141 23.66 -9.38 -15.95
C GLN A 141 22.78 -8.62 -16.96
N LEU A 142 23.24 -8.49 -18.21
CA LEU A 142 22.60 -7.64 -19.23
C LEU A 142 21.15 -8.05 -19.55
N ASP A 143 20.87 -9.36 -19.63
CA ASP A 143 19.52 -9.85 -19.90
C ASP A 143 18.55 -9.51 -18.77
N ASN A 144 19.00 -9.64 -17.52
CA ASN A 144 18.22 -9.25 -16.35
C ASN A 144 17.98 -7.74 -16.33
N ALA A 145 19.01 -6.92 -16.58
CA ALA A 145 18.88 -5.47 -16.61
C ALA A 145 17.84 -5.00 -17.64
N LEU A 146 17.88 -5.57 -18.85
CA LEU A 146 16.87 -5.31 -19.88
C LEU A 146 15.49 -5.79 -19.44
N SER A 147 15.38 -6.97 -18.86
CA SER A 147 14.10 -7.50 -18.38
C SER A 147 13.50 -6.70 -17.23
N THR A 148 14.32 -6.15 -16.34
CA THR A 148 13.90 -5.30 -15.23
C THR A 148 13.36 -3.96 -15.73
N LEU A 149 13.99 -3.39 -16.77
CA LEU A 149 13.50 -2.18 -17.43
C LEU A 149 12.32 -2.42 -18.36
N LYS A 150 12.07 -3.68 -18.76
CA LYS A 150 10.95 -3.98 -19.66
C LYS A 150 9.69 -3.48 -18.99
N PRO A 151 9.00 -2.53 -19.63
CA PRO A 151 8.17 -1.68 -18.83
C PRO A 151 6.87 -2.35 -18.37
N SER A 152 6.39 -1.93 -17.20
CA SER A 152 4.97 -1.64 -16.99
C SER A 152 4.44 -0.53 -17.92
N GLU A 153 5.32 0.21 -18.62
CA GLU A 153 5.02 1.09 -19.76
C GLU A 153 4.55 0.32 -21.01
N ARG A 154 3.23 0.07 -21.04
CA ARG A 154 2.44 0.56 -22.17
C ARG A 154 1.32 1.44 -21.63
N ARG A 155 1.69 2.58 -21.02
CA ARG A 155 0.76 3.71 -20.96
C ARG A 155 0.65 4.26 -22.37
N LYS A 156 -0.37 3.82 -23.09
CA LYS A 156 -0.93 4.61 -24.18
C LYS A 156 -1.34 5.94 -23.56
N PHE A 157 -0.67 7.02 -23.97
CA PHE A 157 -1.20 8.37 -23.81
C PHE A 157 -2.51 8.50 -24.60
#